data_AF-A0A7K8BS42-F1
#
_entry.id   AF-A0A7K8BS42-F1
#
_cell.length_a   1.000
_cell.length_b   1.000
_cell.length_c   1.000
_cell.angle_alpha   90.00
_cell.angle_beta   90.00
_cell.angle_gamma   90.00
#
_symmetry.space_group_name_H-M   'P 1'
#
loop_
_entity.id
_entity.type
_entity.pdbx_description
1 polymer ?
#
loop_
_entity_poly.entity_id
_entity_poly.type
_entity_poly.pdbx_seq_one_letter_code
_entity_poly.pdbx_strand_id
1 'polypeptide(L)'
;ISFTEALQHFQSAELSESRGKVRAPGRRGILAALLRCLRGPPRLRPQLRGEQELALAMAQCALDDSQRVHMRILQTIYRQLTRSRLGCPRYGAHWEQLGFQGRRGSTPLPGEIPIPKIQLNLPWSNSVLSQLLQPLPSFHSAGIPVVFQNFPFCIMSVNITRMVIQALREGRLSRECNRRQQVIGVLNDLYAAAFLRLFRLWKGQHGTIADAGFFLKELELSTKKKPRQLLKSLEAYMSR
;
A
#
# COMPACT_ATOMS: atom_id res chain seq x y z
N ILE A 1 -7.24 -1.22 16.01
CA ILE A 1 -8.14 -0.18 15.43
C ILE A 1 -8.81 -0.77 14.20
N SER A 2 -10.09 -0.48 13.95
CA SER A 2 -10.75 -0.97 12.71
C SER A 2 -10.31 -0.13 11.50
N PHE A 3 -10.55 -0.64 10.29
CA PHE A 3 -10.29 0.15 9.07
C PHE A 3 -11.19 1.38 9.02
N THR A 4 -12.48 1.21 9.30
CA THR A 4 -13.47 2.30 9.30
C THR A 4 -13.09 3.40 10.28
N GLU A 5 -12.64 3.03 11.48
CA GLU A 5 -12.21 3.99 12.51
C GLU A 5 -10.94 4.74 12.06
N ALA A 6 -9.97 4.06 11.46
CA ALA A 6 -8.78 4.71 10.89
C ALA A 6 -9.15 5.65 9.73
N LEU A 7 -10.05 5.23 8.83
CA LEU A 7 -10.51 6.05 7.71
C LEU A 7 -11.27 7.29 8.18
N GLN A 8 -12.15 7.13 9.18
CA GLN A 8 -12.88 8.22 9.80
C GLN A 8 -11.93 9.28 10.37
N HIS A 9 -10.85 8.88 11.04
CA HIS A 9 -9.84 9.82 11.52
C HIS A 9 -9.26 10.68 10.40
N PHE A 10 -8.91 10.08 9.26
CA PHE A 10 -8.38 10.83 8.10
C PHE A 10 -9.45 11.66 7.38
N GLN A 11 -10.73 11.33 7.52
CA GLN A 11 -11.85 12.11 7.00
C GLN A 11 -12.16 13.32 7.89
N SER A 12 -12.10 13.14 9.22
CA SER A 12 -12.48 14.15 10.22
C SER A 12 -11.33 15.07 10.61
N ALA A 13 -10.10 14.57 10.64
CA ALA A 13 -8.93 15.42 10.73
C ALA A 13 -8.89 16.19 9.43
N GLU A 14 -9.20 17.49 9.46
CA GLU A 14 -8.97 18.35 8.31
C GLU A 14 -7.50 18.22 7.94
N LEU A 15 -7.23 17.44 6.89
CA LEU A 15 -5.92 17.27 6.27
C LEU A 15 -5.47 18.58 5.57
N SER A 16 -5.83 19.74 6.12
CA SER A 16 -5.65 21.09 5.59
C SER A 16 -4.18 21.36 5.24
N GLU A 17 -3.26 20.91 6.08
CA GLU A 17 -1.81 21.03 5.85
C GLU A 17 -1.28 20.14 4.70
N SER A 18 -1.91 19.00 4.43
CA SER A 18 -1.47 18.05 3.39
C SER A 18 -2.19 18.21 2.05
N ARG A 19 -3.43 18.75 2.06
CA ARG A 19 -4.18 19.12 0.85
C ARG A 19 -3.46 20.20 0.04
N GLY A 20 -2.78 21.14 0.69
CA GLY A 20 -2.01 22.20 0.03
C GLY A 20 -0.81 21.73 -0.78
N LYS A 21 -0.34 20.48 -0.60
CA LYS A 21 0.85 19.92 -1.28
C LYS A 21 0.53 18.98 -2.45
N VAL A 22 -0.76 18.77 -2.77
CA VAL A 22 -1.16 17.94 -3.93
C VAL A 22 -0.83 18.69 -5.22
N ARG A 23 0.40 18.49 -5.73
CA ARG A 23 0.85 19.06 -7.00
C ARG A 23 -0.04 18.56 -8.13
N ALA A 24 -0.66 19.49 -8.85
CA ALA A 24 -1.42 19.19 -10.05
C ALA A 24 -0.54 18.40 -11.04
N PRO A 25 -1.08 17.39 -11.75
CA PRO A 25 -0.32 16.67 -12.77
C PRO A 25 0.20 17.68 -13.80
N GLY A 26 1.52 17.69 -14.03
CA GLY A 26 2.21 18.66 -14.87
C GLY A 26 1.53 18.85 -16.23
N ARG A 27 1.47 20.11 -16.70
CA ARG A 27 0.91 20.50 -18.00
C ARG A 27 1.42 19.58 -19.10
N ARG A 28 0.53 18.80 -19.72
CA ARG A 28 0.81 17.99 -20.91
C ARG A 28 0.11 18.62 -22.11
N GLY A 29 0.81 18.72 -23.24
CA GLY A 29 0.42 19.48 -24.42
C GLY A 29 -0.96 19.16 -25.03
N ILE A 30 -1.49 20.14 -25.77
CA ILE A 30 -2.85 20.19 -26.32
C ILE A 30 -3.16 18.99 -27.24
N LEU A 31 -2.20 18.55 -28.05
CA LEU A 31 -2.34 17.37 -28.92
C LEU A 31 -2.56 16.07 -28.13
N ALA A 32 -1.88 15.90 -27.00
CA ALA A 32 -2.09 14.75 -26.12
C ALA A 32 -3.47 14.81 -25.44
N ALA A 33 -4.02 16.00 -25.21
CA ALA A 33 -5.37 16.16 -24.66
C ALA A 33 -6.46 15.77 -25.67
N LEU A 34 -6.30 16.14 -26.95
CA LEU A 34 -7.24 15.78 -28.03
C LEU A 34 -7.24 14.27 -28.32
N LEU A 35 -6.07 13.64 -28.43
CA LEU A 35 -5.95 12.18 -28.61
C LEU A 35 -6.55 11.39 -27.42
N ARG A 36 -6.49 11.94 -26.20
CA ARG A 36 -7.14 11.37 -25.01
C ARG A 36 -8.65 11.56 -25.00
N CYS A 37 -9.19 12.60 -25.64
CA CYS A 37 -10.64 12.79 -25.75
C CYS A 37 -11.27 11.68 -26.59
N LEU A 38 -10.59 11.23 -27.65
CA LEU A 38 -11.11 10.25 -28.60
C LEU A 38 -10.79 8.78 -28.22
N ARG A 39 -9.68 8.50 -27.51
CA ARG A 39 -9.27 7.12 -27.13
C ARG A 39 -8.69 6.98 -25.71
N GLY A 40 -8.73 8.03 -24.90
CA GLY A 40 -8.16 8.03 -23.55
C GLY A 40 -9.02 7.31 -22.51
N PRO A 41 -8.43 6.89 -21.39
CA PRO A 41 -9.21 6.40 -20.25
C PRO A 41 -10.20 7.48 -19.79
N PRO A 42 -11.41 7.08 -19.35
CA PRO A 42 -12.43 8.05 -18.92
C PRO A 42 -11.90 8.88 -17.76
N ARG A 43 -12.36 10.13 -17.68
CA ARG A 43 -12.10 10.98 -16.51
C ARG A 43 -12.81 10.40 -15.29
N LEU A 44 -12.22 10.59 -14.11
CA LEU A 44 -12.86 10.22 -12.85
C LEU A 44 -14.12 11.07 -12.67
N ARG A 45 -15.24 10.44 -12.28
CA ARG A 45 -16.52 11.14 -12.04
C ARG A 45 -16.36 12.19 -10.92
N PRO A 46 -17.02 13.36 -11.00
CA PRO A 46 -16.90 14.41 -9.99
C PRO A 46 -17.20 13.95 -8.57
N GLN A 47 -18.18 13.06 -8.39
CA GLN A 47 -18.58 12.54 -7.08
C GLN A 47 -17.44 11.76 -6.38
N LEU A 48 -16.50 11.20 -7.15
CA LEU A 48 -15.38 10.40 -6.65
C LEU A 48 -14.13 11.23 -6.36
N ARG A 49 -14.14 12.55 -6.64
CA ARG A 49 -12.98 13.42 -6.42
C ARG A 49 -12.63 13.56 -4.94
N GLY A 50 -13.63 13.62 -4.06
CA GLY A 50 -13.40 13.71 -2.61
C GLY A 50 -12.60 12.51 -2.08
N GLU A 51 -12.97 11.29 -2.47
CA GLU A 51 -12.20 10.09 -2.10
C GLU A 51 -10.80 10.06 -2.74
N GLN A 52 -10.65 10.55 -3.97
CA GLN A 52 -9.35 10.66 -4.62
C GLN A 52 -8.42 11.60 -3.84
N GLU A 53 -8.90 12.79 -3.49
CA GLU A 53 -8.14 13.77 -2.72
C GLU A 53 -7.76 13.24 -1.33
N LEU A 54 -8.72 12.59 -0.65
CA LEU A 54 -8.47 11.91 0.61
C LEU A 54 -7.36 10.86 0.49
N ALA A 55 -7.44 9.98 -0.52
CA ALA A 55 -6.42 8.95 -0.75
C ALA A 55 -5.02 9.55 -1.00
N LEU A 56 -4.95 10.66 -1.76
CA LEU A 56 -3.70 11.34 -2.06
C LEU A 56 -3.13 12.09 -0.84
N ALA A 57 -3.98 12.63 0.02
CA ALA A 57 -3.60 13.30 1.25
C ALA A 57 -3.13 12.29 2.31
N MET A 58 -3.86 11.19 2.47
CA MET A 58 -3.46 10.04 3.31
C MET A 58 -2.09 9.50 2.91
N ALA A 59 -1.82 9.32 1.61
CA ALA A 59 -0.50 8.88 1.12
C ALA A 59 0.64 9.91 1.31
N GLN A 60 0.33 11.16 1.67
CA GLN A 60 1.31 12.18 2.00
C GLN A 60 1.45 12.39 3.51
N CYS A 61 0.52 11.85 4.29
CA CYS A 61 0.52 11.93 5.74
C CYS A 61 1.72 11.16 6.30
N ALA A 62 2.58 11.88 7.02
CA ALA A 62 3.64 11.27 7.79
C ALA A 62 3.06 10.63 9.05
N LEU A 63 3.64 9.51 9.49
CA LEU A 63 3.37 9.00 10.83
C LEU A 63 3.74 10.08 11.85
N ASP A 64 2.77 10.38 12.71
CA ASP A 64 2.90 11.35 13.80
C ASP A 64 2.72 10.61 15.12
N ASP A 65 3.79 10.60 15.94
CA ASP A 65 3.82 9.91 17.22
C ASP A 65 2.89 10.58 18.26
N SER A 66 2.55 11.85 18.09
CA SER A 66 1.58 12.56 18.94
C SER A 66 0.14 12.09 18.70
N GLN A 67 -0.14 11.55 17.51
CA GLN A 67 -1.47 11.06 17.13
C GLN A 67 -1.66 9.61 17.59
N ARG A 68 -2.49 9.41 18.61
CA ARG A 68 -2.82 8.08 19.16
C ARG A 68 -3.36 7.12 18.08
N VAL A 69 -4.10 7.62 17.10
CA VAL A 69 -4.65 6.81 16.00
C VAL A 69 -3.54 6.21 15.14
N HIS A 70 -2.52 7.00 14.81
CA HIS A 70 -1.36 6.55 14.03
C HIS A 70 -0.61 5.40 14.72
N MET A 71 -0.40 5.50 16.04
CA MET A 71 0.22 4.43 16.83
C MET A 71 -0.64 3.16 16.85
N ARG A 72 -1.96 3.30 16.99
CA ARG A 72 -2.89 2.16 16.98
C ARG A 72 -2.95 1.47 15.62
N ILE A 73 -2.82 2.22 14.51
CA ILE A 73 -2.71 1.65 13.16
C ILE A 73 -1.44 0.80 13.06
N LEU A 74 -0.28 1.38 13.43
CA LEU A 74 1.00 0.69 13.38
C LEU A 74 1.01 -0.61 14.22
N GLN A 75 0.50 -0.54 15.44
CA GLN A 75 0.35 -1.71 16.31
C GLN A 75 -0.61 -2.76 15.73
N THR A 76 -1.69 -2.33 15.08
CA THR A 76 -2.64 -3.25 14.44
C THR A 76 -1.97 -4.01 13.29
N ILE A 77 -1.21 -3.31 12.44
CA ILE A 77 -0.43 -3.92 11.36
C ILE A 77 0.57 -4.92 11.92
N TYR A 78 1.34 -4.53 12.94
CA TYR A 78 2.32 -5.43 13.56
C TYR A 78 1.66 -6.70 14.10
N ARG A 79 0.57 -6.56 14.86
CA ARG A 79 -0.16 -7.71 15.43
C ARG A 79 -0.74 -8.61 14.34
N GLN A 80 -1.22 -8.06 13.23
CA GLN A 80 -1.73 -8.86 12.12
C GLN A 80 -0.62 -9.66 11.44
N LEU A 81 0.54 -9.04 11.22
CA LEU A 81 1.66 -9.69 10.53
C LEU A 81 2.38 -10.73 11.40
N THR A 82 2.51 -10.44 12.70
CA THR A 82 3.25 -11.31 13.65
C THR A 82 2.36 -12.26 14.44
N ARG A 83 1.03 -12.06 14.42
CA ARG A 83 0.06 -12.68 15.33
C ARG A 83 0.40 -12.51 16.82
N SER A 84 1.25 -11.55 17.16
CA SER A 84 1.60 -11.24 18.54
C SER A 84 0.39 -10.67 19.28
N ARG A 85 0.15 -11.16 20.49
CA ARG A 85 -0.85 -10.62 21.42
C ARG A 85 -0.30 -9.47 22.26
N LEU A 86 1.02 -9.26 22.22
CA LEU A 86 1.71 -8.27 23.04
C LEU A 86 1.58 -6.86 22.46
N GLY A 87 1.84 -5.86 23.30
CA GLY A 87 2.06 -4.49 22.84
C GLY A 87 3.27 -4.45 21.90
N CYS A 88 3.15 -3.73 20.78
CA CYS A 88 4.26 -3.47 19.87
C CYS A 88 4.85 -2.09 20.24
N PRO A 89 6.09 -2.03 20.74
CA PRO A 89 6.77 -0.77 21.00
C PRO A 89 6.95 0.03 19.71
N ARG A 90 7.00 1.36 19.83
CA ARG A 90 7.15 2.25 18.67
C ARG A 90 8.50 2.06 17.96
N TYR A 91 9.55 1.69 18.68
CA TYR A 91 10.91 1.54 18.19
C TYR A 91 11.47 0.16 18.57
N GLY A 92 12.37 -0.39 17.75
CA GLY A 92 13.12 -1.60 18.06
C GLY A 92 13.35 -2.56 16.89
N ALA A 93 14.25 -3.53 17.11
CA ALA A 93 14.68 -4.54 16.13
C ALA A 93 13.55 -5.43 15.59
N HIS A 94 12.42 -5.51 16.28
CA HIS A 94 11.25 -6.26 15.81
C HIS A 94 10.68 -5.75 14.48
N TRP A 95 10.97 -4.50 14.10
CA TRP A 95 10.60 -3.95 12.79
C TRP A 95 11.47 -4.49 11.65
N GLU A 96 12.72 -4.87 11.92
CA GLU A 96 13.61 -5.49 10.93
C GLU A 96 13.08 -6.85 10.48
N GLN A 97 12.45 -7.56 11.41
CA GLN A 97 11.81 -8.85 11.13
C GLN A 97 10.62 -8.74 10.17
N LEU A 98 10.01 -7.55 10.04
CA LEU A 98 8.98 -7.25 9.04
C LEU A 98 9.55 -6.69 7.73
N GLY A 99 10.88 -6.57 7.63
CA GLY A 99 11.58 -6.07 6.46
C GLY A 99 11.76 -4.56 6.42
N PHE A 100 11.62 -3.84 7.54
CA PHE A 100 12.12 -2.47 7.63
C PHE A 100 13.66 -2.51 7.75
N GLN A 101 14.36 -1.73 6.93
CA GLN A 101 15.81 -1.63 7.03
C GLN A 101 16.15 -0.29 7.70
N GLY A 102 16.88 -0.34 8.81
CA GLY A 102 17.51 0.84 9.39
C GLY A 102 18.49 1.47 8.41
N ARG A 103 18.73 2.78 8.54
CA ARG A 103 19.66 3.51 7.68
C ARG A 103 21.07 2.95 7.87
N ARG A 104 21.54 2.09 6.94
CA ARG A 104 22.94 1.63 6.91
C ARG A 104 23.83 2.85 6.69
N GLY A 105 24.50 3.31 7.74
CA GLY A 105 25.43 4.45 7.70
C GLY A 105 25.50 5.31 8.96
N SER A 106 24.56 5.16 9.89
CA SER A 106 24.65 5.77 11.23
C SER A 106 24.54 4.65 12.25
N THR A 107 25.59 4.45 13.03
CA THR A 107 25.66 3.52 14.18
C THR A 107 24.36 3.61 14.98
N PRO A 108 23.54 2.54 15.03
CA PRO A 108 22.35 2.57 15.87
C PRO A 108 22.80 2.49 17.33
N LEU A 109 22.35 3.43 18.17
CA LEU A 109 22.33 3.21 19.61
C LEU A 109 21.48 1.95 19.89
N PRO A 110 21.86 1.08 20.84
CA PRO A 110 21.08 -0.11 21.17
C PRO A 110 19.64 0.28 21.51
N GLY A 111 18.68 -0.11 20.67
CA GLY A 111 17.24 0.14 20.89
C GLY A 111 16.62 1.25 20.02
N GLU A 112 17.43 2.09 19.37
CA GLU A 112 16.95 3.13 18.47
C GLU A 112 17.17 2.70 17.02
N ILE A 113 16.25 1.89 16.50
CA ILE A 113 16.06 1.83 15.06
C ILE A 113 15.02 2.90 14.74
N PRO A 114 15.43 4.12 14.33
CA PRO A 114 14.50 5.08 13.79
C PRO A 114 13.92 4.44 12.53
N ILE A 115 12.67 3.99 12.64
CA ILE A 115 11.98 3.46 11.47
C ILE A 115 12.01 4.57 10.42
N PRO A 116 12.63 4.36 9.24
CA PRO A 116 12.83 5.42 8.28
C PRO A 116 11.48 6.00 7.95
N LYS A 117 11.26 7.29 8.29
CA LYS A 117 10.00 8.05 8.16
C LYS A 117 8.93 7.19 7.50
N ILE A 118 8.23 6.35 8.28
CA ILE A 118 7.10 5.61 7.75
C ILE A 118 6.10 6.70 7.43
N GLN A 119 6.15 7.20 6.21
CA GLN A 119 4.98 7.78 5.61
C GLN A 119 3.96 6.64 5.64
N LEU A 120 2.77 6.89 6.15
CA LEU A 120 1.76 5.86 6.40
C LEU A 120 1.20 5.35 5.06
N ASN A 121 2.07 4.83 4.21
CA ASN A 121 1.79 4.26 2.91
C ASN A 121 1.44 2.78 3.07
N LEU A 122 1.04 2.36 4.27
CA LEU A 122 0.57 0.99 4.47
C LEU A 122 -0.91 0.93 4.08
N PRO A 123 -1.35 -0.17 3.47
CA PRO A 123 -2.71 -0.32 2.99
C PRO A 123 -3.64 -0.19 4.16
N TRP A 124 -4.59 0.68 3.96
CA TRP A 124 -5.57 1.08 4.94
C TRP A 124 -6.49 -0.11 5.30
N SER A 125 -6.60 -1.12 4.44
CA SER A 125 -7.46 -2.29 4.66
C SER A 125 -6.81 -3.41 5.50
N ASN A 126 -7.20 -3.43 6.77
CA ASN A 126 -7.09 -4.60 7.67
C ASN A 126 -7.70 -5.88 7.07
N SER A 127 -8.71 -5.77 6.20
CA SER A 127 -9.43 -6.93 5.64
C SER A 127 -8.66 -7.61 4.50
N VAL A 128 -8.03 -6.82 3.64
CA VAL A 128 -7.31 -7.29 2.46
C VAL A 128 -6.02 -8.00 2.84
N LEU A 129 -5.25 -7.44 3.79
CA LEU A 129 -4.08 -8.13 4.34
C LEU A 129 -4.50 -9.39 5.06
N SER A 130 -5.54 -9.35 5.90
CA SER A 130 -6.03 -10.56 6.58
C SER A 130 -6.49 -11.65 5.60
N GLN A 131 -7.19 -11.29 4.51
CA GLN A 131 -7.68 -12.23 3.48
C GLN A 131 -6.59 -12.74 2.55
N LEU A 132 -5.54 -11.97 2.27
CA LEU A 132 -4.38 -12.45 1.50
C LEU A 132 -3.48 -13.39 2.30
N LEU A 133 -3.47 -13.23 3.62
CA LEU A 133 -2.66 -14.03 4.54
C LEU A 133 -3.38 -15.32 4.97
N GLN A 134 -4.70 -15.41 4.82
CA GLN A 134 -5.50 -16.60 5.14
C GLN A 134 -5.19 -17.87 4.30
N PRO A 135 -5.02 -17.83 2.97
CA PRO A 135 -4.93 -19.04 2.15
C PRO A 135 -3.50 -19.57 1.98
N LEU A 136 -2.53 -19.02 2.73
CA LEU A 136 -1.14 -19.49 2.71
C LEU A 136 -1.02 -20.65 3.71
N PRO A 137 -0.79 -21.90 3.27
CA PRO A 137 -0.88 -23.11 4.12
C PRO A 137 0.06 -23.12 5.35
N SER A 138 1.08 -22.25 5.37
CA SER A 138 2.09 -22.14 6.42
C SER A 138 1.72 -21.15 7.54
N PHE A 139 0.49 -20.62 7.58
CA PHE A 139 0.07 -19.58 8.52
C PHE A 139 -0.38 -20.07 9.92
N HIS A 140 -0.34 -21.37 10.18
CA HIS A 140 -0.99 -21.97 11.36
C HIS A 140 -0.09 -22.14 12.60
N SER A 141 1.24 -22.03 12.48
CA SER A 141 2.15 -22.20 13.63
C SER A 141 2.69 -20.87 14.17
N ALA A 142 2.72 -20.75 15.49
CA ALA A 142 3.09 -19.55 16.24
C ALA A 142 4.49 -19.01 15.85
N GLY A 143 4.55 -17.71 15.58
CA GLY A 143 5.76 -17.02 15.10
C GLY A 143 5.46 -16.20 13.84
N ILE A 144 6.41 -15.35 13.45
CA ILE A 144 6.38 -14.69 12.13
C ILE A 144 6.18 -15.80 11.10
N PRO A 145 5.11 -15.74 10.27
CA PRO A 145 4.84 -16.78 9.28
C PRO A 145 6.12 -17.15 8.55
N VAL A 146 6.43 -18.44 8.41
CA VAL A 146 7.60 -18.93 7.62
C VAL A 146 7.67 -18.28 6.24
N VAL A 147 6.51 -17.83 5.73
CA VAL A 147 6.33 -16.99 4.54
C VAL A 147 7.16 -15.69 4.53
N PHE A 148 7.40 -15.08 5.68
CA PHE A 148 8.16 -13.83 5.83
C PHE A 148 9.63 -14.04 6.20
N GLN A 149 10.04 -15.28 6.51
CA GLN A 149 11.47 -15.59 6.54
C GLN A 149 11.99 -15.40 5.11
N ASN A 150 12.75 -14.31 4.90
CA ASN A 150 13.35 -13.86 3.63
C ASN A 150 12.50 -13.00 2.68
N PHE A 151 11.22 -12.70 2.98
CA PHE A 151 10.44 -11.75 2.16
C PHE A 151 10.34 -10.37 2.84
N PRO A 152 10.88 -9.29 2.25
CA PRO A 152 10.92 -7.95 2.88
C PRO A 152 9.55 -7.24 2.80
N PHE A 153 8.57 -7.75 3.54
CA PHE A 153 7.15 -7.37 3.45
C PHE A 153 6.90 -5.85 3.49
N CYS A 154 7.43 -5.16 4.51
CA CYS A 154 7.14 -3.74 4.70
C CYS A 154 7.73 -2.85 3.61
N ILE A 155 8.98 -3.09 3.21
CA ILE A 155 9.59 -2.35 2.09
C ILE A 155 8.83 -2.61 0.78
N MET A 156 8.39 -3.85 0.54
CA MET A 156 7.59 -4.17 -0.63
C MET A 156 6.22 -3.49 -0.60
N SER A 157 5.57 -3.47 0.57
CA SER A 157 4.30 -2.79 0.80
C SER A 157 4.38 -1.30 0.47
N VAL A 158 5.40 -0.60 0.97
CA VAL A 158 5.63 0.82 0.66
C VAL A 158 5.81 1.05 -0.84
N ASN A 159 6.57 0.19 -1.52
CA ASN A 159 6.74 0.27 -2.97
C ASN A 159 5.44 0.05 -3.73
N ILE A 160 4.63 -0.93 -3.33
CA ILE A 160 3.33 -1.21 -3.95
C ILE A 160 2.38 -0.04 -3.75
N THR A 161 2.28 0.52 -2.55
CA THR A 161 1.43 1.69 -2.30
C THR A 161 1.84 2.87 -3.17
N ARG A 162 3.15 3.12 -3.33
CA ARG A 162 3.63 4.14 -4.27
C ARG A 162 3.17 3.87 -5.70
N MET A 163 3.24 2.63 -6.19
CA MET A 163 2.75 2.26 -7.52
C MET A 163 1.24 2.47 -7.67
N VAL A 164 0.45 2.08 -6.68
CA VAL A 164 -1.02 2.22 -6.65
C VAL A 164 -1.43 3.70 -6.65
N ILE A 165 -0.81 4.52 -5.80
CA ILE A 165 -1.04 5.96 -5.74
C ILE A 165 -0.62 6.64 -7.04
N GLN A 166 0.49 6.22 -7.64
CA GLN A 166 0.92 6.73 -8.95
C GLN A 166 -0.08 6.36 -10.05
N ALA A 167 -0.62 5.14 -10.06
CA ALA A 167 -1.65 4.72 -11.00
C ALA A 167 -2.95 5.56 -10.84
N LEU A 168 -3.31 5.94 -9.61
CA LEU A 168 -4.40 6.87 -9.34
C LEU A 168 -4.13 8.28 -9.87
N ARG A 169 -2.95 8.86 -9.58
CA ARG A 169 -2.53 10.20 -10.05
C ARG A 169 -2.50 10.29 -11.57
N GLU A 170 -2.10 9.21 -12.24
CA GLU A 170 -2.06 9.12 -13.71
C GLU A 170 -3.44 8.83 -14.33
N GLY A 171 -4.50 8.68 -13.53
CA GLY A 171 -5.86 8.42 -14.00
C GLY A 171 -6.07 7.03 -14.60
N ARG A 172 -5.16 6.08 -14.35
CA ARG A 172 -5.23 4.71 -14.91
C ARG A 172 -6.35 3.88 -14.28
N LEU A 173 -6.77 4.27 -13.08
CA LEU A 173 -7.83 3.61 -12.32
C LEU A 173 -9.21 4.23 -12.52
N SER A 174 -9.30 5.40 -13.18
CA SER A 174 -10.56 6.15 -13.32
C SER A 174 -11.70 5.31 -13.90
N ARG A 175 -11.42 4.46 -14.89
CA ARG A 175 -12.44 3.57 -15.48
C ARG A 175 -12.99 2.57 -14.46
N GLU A 176 -12.12 2.04 -13.61
CA GLU A 176 -12.48 1.04 -12.62
C GLU A 176 -13.16 1.68 -11.40
N CYS A 177 -12.65 2.82 -10.92
CA CYS A 177 -13.31 3.61 -9.89
C CYS A 177 -14.72 4.03 -10.32
N ASN A 178 -14.87 4.50 -11.57
CA ASN A 178 -16.18 4.83 -12.12
C ASN A 178 -17.09 3.60 -12.26
N ARG A 179 -16.55 2.41 -12.55
CA ARG A 179 -17.37 1.19 -12.63
C ARG A 179 -17.88 0.79 -11.25
N ARG A 180 -17.03 0.86 -10.23
CA ARG A 180 -17.33 0.39 -8.87
C ARG A 180 -17.89 1.47 -7.94
N GLN A 181 -18.01 2.72 -8.43
CA GLN A 181 -18.47 3.90 -7.67
C GLN A 181 -17.71 4.14 -6.36
N GLN A 182 -16.41 3.84 -6.33
CA GLN A 182 -15.55 4.02 -5.15
C GLN A 182 -14.09 4.12 -5.58
N VAL A 183 -13.28 4.91 -4.86
CA VAL A 183 -11.83 5.02 -5.10
C VAL A 183 -11.08 4.19 -4.08
N ILE A 184 -11.38 4.35 -2.78
CA ILE A 184 -10.61 3.71 -1.70
C ILE A 184 -10.65 2.18 -1.81
N GLY A 185 -11.83 1.59 -2.10
CA GLY A 185 -11.95 0.15 -2.31
C GLY A 185 -11.12 -0.35 -3.50
N VAL A 186 -11.11 0.38 -4.62
CA VAL A 186 -10.30 0.03 -5.81
C VAL A 186 -8.81 0.09 -5.52
N LEU A 187 -8.35 1.07 -4.72
CA LEU A 187 -6.95 1.16 -4.30
C LEU A 187 -6.55 0.00 -3.40
N ASN A 188 -7.41 -0.36 -2.44
CA ASN A 188 -7.18 -1.49 -1.54
C ASN A 188 -7.09 -2.81 -2.31
N ASP A 189 -7.99 -3.05 -3.26
CA ASP A 189 -7.97 -4.26 -4.09
C ASP A 189 -6.76 -4.28 -5.03
N LEU A 190 -6.40 -3.13 -5.62
CA LEU A 190 -5.23 -3.08 -6.50
C LEU A 190 -3.94 -3.31 -5.71
N TYR A 191 -3.84 -2.75 -4.50
CA TYR A 191 -2.77 -3.05 -3.56
C TYR A 191 -2.72 -4.56 -3.29
N ALA A 192 -3.86 -5.18 -2.96
CA ALA A 192 -3.96 -6.60 -2.68
C ALA A 192 -3.43 -7.45 -3.84
N ALA A 193 -3.92 -7.13 -5.03
CA ALA A 193 -3.62 -7.85 -6.25
C ALA A 193 -2.15 -7.72 -6.63
N ALA A 194 -1.57 -6.53 -6.45
CA ALA A 194 -0.14 -6.30 -6.65
C ALA A 194 0.71 -7.06 -5.63
N PHE A 195 0.29 -7.09 -4.37
CA PHE A 195 0.98 -7.83 -3.32
C PHE A 195 0.97 -9.33 -3.58
N LEU A 196 -0.19 -9.88 -3.92
CA LEU A 196 -0.35 -11.29 -4.28
C LEU A 196 0.51 -11.67 -5.48
N ARG A 197 0.53 -10.84 -6.52
CA ARG A 197 1.36 -11.06 -7.72
C ARG A 197 2.84 -11.04 -7.36
N LEU A 198 3.29 -10.04 -6.61
CA LEU A 198 4.68 -9.95 -6.16
C LEU A 198 5.09 -11.16 -5.35
N PHE A 199 4.24 -11.56 -4.40
CA PHE A 199 4.50 -12.70 -3.54
C PHE A 199 4.61 -14.02 -4.34
N ARG A 200 3.72 -14.23 -5.32
CA ARG A 200 3.79 -15.39 -6.22
C ARG A 200 5.06 -15.39 -7.08
N LEU A 201 5.47 -14.24 -7.60
CA LEU A 201 6.72 -14.11 -8.35
C LEU A 201 7.93 -14.44 -7.48
N TRP A 202 7.97 -13.86 -6.28
CA TRP A 202 9.02 -14.09 -5.29
C TRP A 202 9.14 -15.56 -4.94
N LYS A 203 8.03 -16.22 -4.60
CA LYS A 203 8.03 -17.65 -4.28
C LYS A 203 8.37 -18.54 -5.48
N GLY A 204 7.80 -18.25 -6.66
CA GLY A 204 7.99 -19.07 -7.85
C GLY A 204 9.40 -19.02 -8.43
N GLN A 205 10.15 -17.95 -8.16
CA GLN A 205 11.53 -17.77 -8.65
C GLN A 205 12.58 -17.85 -7.54
N HIS A 206 12.21 -18.31 -6.34
CA HIS A 206 13.11 -18.36 -5.18
C HIS A 206 13.80 -17.01 -4.90
N GLY A 207 13.03 -15.93 -5.01
CA GLY A 207 13.52 -14.56 -4.97
C GLY A 207 14.30 -14.22 -3.72
N THR A 208 15.34 -13.41 -3.90
CA THR A 208 16.18 -12.87 -2.82
C THR A 208 16.07 -11.34 -2.76
N ILE A 209 16.63 -10.74 -1.71
CA ILE A 209 16.68 -9.28 -1.57
C ILE A 209 17.41 -8.61 -2.76
N ALA A 210 18.38 -9.30 -3.38
CA ALA A 210 19.07 -8.79 -4.56
C ALA A 210 18.14 -8.68 -5.78
N ASP A 211 17.15 -9.58 -5.88
CA ASP A 211 16.19 -9.64 -6.99
C ASP A 211 15.01 -8.68 -6.82
N ALA A 212 14.89 -8.03 -5.64
CA ALA A 212 13.79 -7.13 -5.32
C ALA A 212 13.54 -6.06 -6.37
N GLY A 213 14.60 -5.45 -6.90
CA GLY A 213 14.51 -4.43 -7.95
C GLY A 213 13.87 -4.96 -9.24
N PHE A 214 14.20 -6.19 -9.63
CA PHE A 214 13.65 -6.85 -10.81
C PHE A 214 12.15 -7.10 -10.65
N PHE A 215 11.74 -7.72 -9.53
CA PHE A 215 10.32 -7.99 -9.28
C PHE A 215 9.47 -6.72 -9.20
N LEU A 216 10.00 -5.65 -8.59
CA LEU A 216 9.31 -4.37 -8.52
C LEU A 216 9.10 -3.75 -9.90
N LYS A 217 10.09 -3.86 -10.80
CA LYS A 217 9.98 -3.38 -12.18
C LYS A 217 8.93 -4.16 -12.98
N GLU A 218 8.89 -5.49 -12.84
CA GLU A 218 7.85 -6.32 -13.46
C GLU A 218 6.45 -5.97 -12.91
N LEU A 219 6.35 -5.77 -11.59
CA LEU A 219 5.11 -5.43 -10.92
C LEU A 219 4.60 -4.04 -11.33
N GLU A 220 5.50 -3.07 -11.50
CA GLU A 220 5.16 -1.72 -11.93
C GLU A 220 4.52 -1.75 -13.32
N LEU A 221 5.07 -2.54 -14.26
CA LEU A 221 4.49 -2.72 -15.58
C LEU A 221 3.07 -3.27 -15.51
N SER A 222 2.83 -4.27 -14.65
CA SER A 222 1.51 -4.89 -14.47
C SER A 222 0.50 -3.94 -13.85
N THR A 223 0.89 -3.25 -12.78
CA THR A 223 0.06 -2.29 -12.02
C THR A 223 -0.31 -1.08 -12.88
N LYS A 224 0.63 -0.59 -13.69
CA LYS A 224 0.43 0.58 -14.54
C LYS A 224 -0.26 0.22 -15.86
N LYS A 225 0.17 -0.82 -16.57
CA LYS A 225 -0.34 -1.10 -17.93
C LYS A 225 -1.65 -1.88 -17.90
N LYS A 226 -1.84 -2.77 -16.92
CA LYS A 226 -2.97 -3.71 -16.91
C LYS A 226 -3.61 -3.87 -15.52
N PRO A 227 -4.00 -2.78 -14.82
CA PRO A 227 -4.56 -2.86 -13.46
C PRO A 227 -5.81 -3.74 -13.39
N ARG A 228 -6.63 -3.76 -14.45
CA ARG A 228 -7.83 -4.60 -14.54
C ARG A 228 -7.53 -6.10 -14.54
N GLN A 229 -6.46 -6.53 -15.22
CA GLN A 229 -6.08 -7.94 -15.23
C GLN A 229 -5.60 -8.38 -13.85
N LEU A 230 -4.89 -7.49 -13.15
CA LEU A 230 -4.44 -7.73 -11.79
C LEU A 230 -5.64 -7.89 -10.83
N LEU A 231 -6.61 -6.97 -10.90
CA LEU A 231 -7.85 -7.06 -10.11
C LEU A 231 -8.65 -8.34 -10.39
N LYS A 232 -8.79 -8.74 -11.66
CA LYS A 232 -9.43 -10.02 -12.02
C LYS A 232 -8.70 -11.24 -11.46
N SER A 233 -7.36 -11.19 -11.44
CA SER A 233 -6.55 -12.27 -10.87
C SER A 233 -6.74 -12.40 -9.35
N LEU A 234 -6.95 -11.28 -8.66
CA LEU A 234 -7.32 -11.28 -7.24
C LEU A 234 -8.73 -11.84 -7.03
N GLU A 235 -9.72 -11.35 -7.79
CA GLU A 235 -11.11 -11.86 -7.72
C GLU A 235 -11.15 -13.38 -7.90
N ALA A 236 -10.44 -13.91 -8.90
CA ALA A 236 -10.34 -15.35 -9.17
C ALA A 236 -9.57 -16.15 -8.10
N TYR A 237 -8.74 -15.49 -7.29
CA TYR A 237 -8.06 -16.13 -6.17
C TYR A 237 -8.95 -16.17 -4.92
N MET A 238 -9.72 -15.11 -4.68
CA MET A 238 -10.65 -15.02 -3.55
C MET A 238 -11.90 -15.89 -3.73
N SER A 239 -12.26 -16.23 -4.97
CA SER A 239 -13.39 -17.11 -5.29
C SER A 239 -13.07 -18.61 -5.23
N ARG A 240 -11.86 -18.98 -4.80
CA ARG A 240 -11.42 -20.36 -4.60
C ARG A 240 -11.44 -20.68 -3.11
#